data_AF-A0A8C0WUH0-F1
#
_entry.id   AF-A0A8C0WUH0-F1
#
_cell.length_a   1.000
_cell.length_b   1.000
_cell.length_c   1.000
_cell.angle_alpha   90.00
_cell.angle_beta   90.00
_cell.angle_gamma   90.00
#
_symmetry.space_group_name_H-M   'P 1'
#
loop_
_entity.id
_entity.type
_entity.pdbx_description
1 polymer ?
#
loop_
_entity_poly.entity_id
_entity_poly.type
_entity_poly.pdbx_seq_one_letter_code
_entity_poly.pdbx_strand_id
1 'polypeptide(L)'
;MQEIKSRTSCDIKELDETLLSLEVLRADKLKSVLEKYVIIIQKTSYLMQPDVYRLIDKEAMVMNHALLGNKRAIAQLTVNLMEATLQQELSSRYRWWELVNTWKTLKKESVQQSFSEFMASESIQAPPAVQKELQEMLKTQRGLQQKRLEHLCTICDLLPPNYNKDQLTEWRSSLNSLNKQLDSYHMDCMMRIRLLYEKTWQECLAFVQTCKKQLLDWKAFTEEEAESLVNPAFFQGVGELQRRVEEELELLDSSFEALAKQTEWQSLNLFRYFQEAVWLWEAHQSMLSVQEVELEKRMEEHRQRNSLENQVLWSLENPRRNEGWTILRVPAVPGQLSELNHHSDAKNQKNQPNKNTINKI
;
A
#
# COMPACT_ATOMS: atom_id res chain seq x y z
N MET A 1 -44.34 -7.83 -22.49
CA MET A 1 -45.08 -6.56 -22.67
C MET A 1 -45.57 -6.38 -24.11
N GLN A 2 -44.77 -6.63 -25.15
CA GLN A 2 -45.22 -6.62 -26.55
C GLN A 2 -46.34 -7.63 -26.86
N GLU A 3 -46.28 -8.85 -26.30
CA GLU A 3 -47.35 -9.86 -26.47
C GLU A 3 -48.69 -9.48 -25.81
N ILE A 4 -48.66 -8.75 -24.70
CA ILE A 4 -49.89 -8.33 -24.01
C ILE A 4 -50.55 -7.22 -24.82
N LYS A 5 -49.75 -6.31 -25.38
CA LYS A 5 -50.21 -5.21 -26.25
C LYS A 5 -50.79 -5.70 -27.58
N SER A 6 -50.18 -6.72 -28.19
CA SER A 6 -50.73 -7.31 -29.42
C SER A 6 -52.05 -8.03 -29.17
N ARG A 7 -52.21 -8.63 -27.99
CA ARG A 7 -53.42 -9.34 -27.60
C ARG A 7 -54.59 -8.39 -27.31
N THR A 8 -54.41 -7.37 -26.48
CA THR A 8 -55.47 -6.40 -26.17
C THR A 8 -55.90 -5.58 -27.39
N SER A 9 -54.96 -5.25 -28.29
CA SER A 9 -55.30 -4.60 -29.57
C SER A 9 -56.05 -5.53 -30.53
N CYS A 10 -55.87 -6.85 -30.44
CA CYS A 10 -56.62 -7.82 -31.23
C CYS A 10 -58.05 -7.95 -30.69
N ASP A 11 -58.19 -8.05 -29.37
CA ASP A 11 -59.47 -8.21 -28.69
C ASP A 11 -60.42 -7.01 -28.94
N ILE A 12 -59.88 -5.77 -28.96
CA ILE A 12 -60.68 -4.56 -29.28
C ILE A 12 -61.15 -4.56 -30.73
N LYS A 13 -60.32 -5.04 -31.67
CA LYS A 13 -60.69 -5.12 -33.10
C LYS A 13 -61.73 -6.20 -33.35
N GLU A 14 -61.57 -7.37 -32.72
CA GLU A 14 -62.55 -8.45 -32.80
C GLU A 14 -63.90 -8.03 -32.20
N LEU A 15 -63.89 -7.27 -31.10
CA LEU A 15 -65.09 -6.67 -30.53
C LEU A 15 -65.76 -5.66 -31.48
N ASP A 16 -64.98 -4.81 -32.15
CA ASP A 16 -65.50 -3.84 -33.14
C ASP A 16 -66.14 -4.55 -34.34
N GLU A 17 -65.47 -5.58 -34.89
CA GLU A 17 -65.94 -6.38 -36.02
C GLU A 17 -67.23 -7.16 -35.66
N THR A 18 -67.29 -7.74 -34.46
CA THR A 18 -68.49 -8.44 -33.98
C THR A 18 -69.68 -7.49 -33.77
N LEU A 19 -69.47 -6.31 -33.20
CA LEU A 19 -70.52 -5.30 -33.03
C LEU A 19 -71.02 -4.75 -34.38
N LEU A 20 -70.12 -4.50 -35.32
CA LEU A 20 -70.48 -4.03 -36.67
C LEU A 20 -71.25 -5.09 -37.45
N SER A 21 -70.82 -6.36 -37.39
CA SER A 21 -71.55 -7.46 -38.05
C SER A 21 -72.94 -7.67 -37.47
N LEU A 22 -73.11 -7.54 -36.15
CA LEU A 22 -74.42 -7.57 -35.49
C LEU A 22 -75.34 -6.43 -35.96
N GLU A 23 -74.81 -5.22 -36.14
CA GLU A 23 -75.62 -4.10 -36.66
C GLU A 23 -76.00 -4.26 -38.14
N VAL A 24 -75.15 -4.90 -38.96
CA VAL A 24 -75.51 -5.27 -40.33
C VAL A 24 -76.65 -6.29 -40.34
N LEU A 25 -76.54 -7.36 -39.54
CA LEU A 25 -77.60 -8.36 -39.39
C LEU A 25 -78.92 -7.76 -38.90
N ARG A 26 -78.84 -6.79 -37.98
CA ARG A 26 -80.01 -6.05 -37.49
C ARG A 26 -80.65 -5.23 -38.60
N ALA A 27 -79.87 -4.51 -39.40
CA ALA A 27 -80.36 -3.73 -40.52
C ALA A 27 -81.09 -4.59 -41.56
N ASP A 28 -80.53 -5.75 -41.91
CA ASP A 28 -81.15 -6.70 -42.84
C ASP A 28 -82.49 -7.24 -42.31
N LYS A 29 -82.55 -7.56 -41.02
CA LYS A 29 -83.79 -8.03 -40.38
C LYS A 29 -84.85 -6.93 -40.36
N LEU A 30 -84.49 -5.70 -40.01
CA LEU A 30 -85.40 -4.54 -40.03
C LEU A 30 -85.95 -4.28 -41.44
N LYS A 31 -85.08 -4.34 -42.46
CA LYS A 31 -85.47 -4.22 -43.87
C LYS A 31 -86.52 -5.26 -44.25
N SER A 32 -86.27 -6.54 -43.93
CA SER A 32 -87.19 -7.64 -44.24
C SER A 32 -88.57 -7.49 -43.56
N VAL A 33 -88.60 -6.86 -42.39
CA VAL A 33 -89.85 -6.59 -41.64
C VAL A 33 -90.60 -5.42 -42.27
N LEU A 34 -89.89 -4.34 -42.60
CA LEU A 34 -90.45 -3.16 -43.30
C LEU A 34 -91.09 -3.56 -44.64
N GLU A 35 -90.41 -4.36 -45.45
CA GLU A 35 -90.94 -4.88 -46.72
C GLU A 35 -92.25 -5.66 -46.55
N LYS A 36 -92.36 -6.48 -45.49
CA LYS A 36 -93.60 -7.20 -45.18
C LYS A 36 -94.73 -6.24 -44.79
N TYR A 37 -94.44 -5.24 -43.96
CA TYR A 37 -95.45 -4.27 -43.54
C TYR A 37 -95.91 -3.36 -44.68
N VAL A 38 -95.04 -3.01 -45.63
CA VAL A 38 -95.42 -2.30 -46.87
C VAL A 38 -96.53 -3.07 -47.59
N ILE A 39 -96.34 -4.37 -47.82
CA ILE A 39 -97.31 -5.22 -48.54
C ILE A 39 -98.63 -5.32 -47.77
N ILE A 40 -98.57 -5.47 -46.44
CA ILE A 40 -99.76 -5.59 -45.60
C ILE A 40 -100.56 -4.29 -45.60
N ILE A 41 -99.90 -3.14 -45.39
CA ILE A 41 -100.55 -1.83 -45.31
C ILE A 41 -101.14 -1.46 -46.68
N GLN A 42 -100.45 -1.76 -47.79
CA GLN A 42 -101.00 -1.55 -49.14
C GLN A 42 -102.30 -2.34 -49.37
N LYS A 43 -102.42 -3.55 -48.80
CA LYS A 43 -103.60 -4.43 -48.99
C LYS A 43 -104.75 -4.12 -48.04
N THR A 44 -104.48 -3.55 -46.88
CA THR A 44 -105.45 -3.44 -45.77
C THR A 44 -105.84 -2.00 -45.43
N SER A 45 -105.02 -1.01 -45.80
CA SER A 45 -105.31 0.39 -45.50
C SER A 45 -106.15 1.04 -46.60
N TYR A 46 -107.04 1.96 -46.22
CA TYR A 46 -107.80 2.81 -47.14
C TYR A 46 -106.98 4.02 -47.65
N LEU A 47 -105.65 3.98 -47.49
CA LEU A 47 -104.74 5.07 -47.90
C LEU A 47 -104.39 4.95 -49.39
N MET A 48 -104.19 6.09 -50.04
CA MET A 48 -103.64 6.13 -51.39
C MET A 48 -102.20 5.59 -51.36
N GLN A 49 -101.80 4.87 -52.41
CA GLN A 49 -100.47 4.25 -52.51
C GLN A 49 -99.29 5.21 -52.17
N PRO A 50 -99.29 6.49 -52.60
CA PRO A 50 -98.25 7.45 -52.20
C PRO A 50 -98.18 7.72 -50.69
N ASP A 51 -99.31 7.71 -49.98
CA ASP A 51 -99.35 7.99 -48.54
C ASP A 51 -98.82 6.80 -47.72
N VAL A 52 -99.05 5.57 -48.20
CA VAL A 52 -98.45 4.37 -47.62
C VAL A 52 -96.92 4.42 -47.74
N TYR A 53 -96.39 4.80 -48.92
CA TYR A 53 -94.95 4.96 -49.10
C TYR A 53 -94.38 6.09 -48.22
N ARG A 54 -95.04 7.24 -48.11
CA ARG A 54 -94.58 8.33 -47.21
C ARG A 54 -94.52 7.91 -45.74
N LEU A 55 -95.47 7.09 -45.28
CA LEU A 55 -95.46 6.56 -43.91
C LEU A 55 -94.27 5.62 -43.70
N ILE A 56 -94.05 4.71 -44.64
CA ILE A 56 -92.94 3.74 -44.63
C ILE A 56 -91.59 4.45 -44.69
N ASP A 57 -91.45 5.45 -45.56
CA ASP A 57 -90.22 6.23 -45.68
C ASP A 57 -89.91 6.99 -44.39
N LYS A 58 -90.95 7.54 -43.72
CA LYS A 58 -90.79 8.20 -42.42
C LYS A 58 -90.33 7.23 -41.34
N GLU A 59 -90.90 6.03 -41.30
CA GLU A 59 -90.51 5.00 -40.33
C GLU A 59 -89.10 4.45 -40.63
N ALA A 60 -88.79 4.19 -41.91
CA ALA A 60 -87.46 3.79 -42.36
C ALA A 60 -86.41 4.86 -42.02
N MET A 61 -86.76 6.14 -42.14
CA MET A 61 -85.89 7.25 -41.73
C MET A 61 -85.61 7.22 -40.21
N VAL A 62 -86.62 6.98 -39.38
CA VAL A 62 -86.45 6.84 -37.91
C VAL A 62 -85.56 5.64 -37.58
N MET A 63 -85.78 4.49 -38.22
CA MET A 63 -84.94 3.30 -38.02
C MET A 63 -83.50 3.52 -38.48
N ASN A 64 -83.30 4.14 -39.65
CA ASN A 64 -81.98 4.49 -40.17
C ASN A 64 -81.24 5.46 -39.23
N HIS A 65 -81.96 6.42 -38.64
CA HIS A 65 -81.38 7.32 -37.66
C HIS A 65 -80.89 6.58 -36.41
N ALA A 66 -81.65 5.60 -35.91
CA ALA A 66 -81.24 4.76 -34.80
C ALA A 66 -80.02 3.87 -35.15
N LEU A 67 -80.00 3.25 -36.34
CA LEU A 67 -78.86 2.46 -36.81
C LEU A 67 -77.57 3.30 -36.94
N LEU A 68 -77.67 4.52 -37.48
CA LEU A 68 -76.54 5.45 -37.53
C LEU A 68 -76.10 5.89 -36.13
N GLY A 69 -77.04 6.08 -35.20
CA GLY A 69 -76.76 6.33 -33.78
C GLY A 69 -75.98 5.18 -33.15
N ASN A 70 -76.40 3.93 -33.37
CA ASN A 70 -75.71 2.75 -32.87
C ASN A 70 -74.30 2.61 -33.46
N LYS A 71 -74.14 2.76 -34.78
CA LYS A 71 -72.82 2.74 -35.42
C LYS A 71 -71.89 3.82 -34.85
N ARG A 72 -72.41 5.01 -34.57
CA ARG A 72 -71.64 6.09 -33.91
C ARG A 72 -71.26 5.71 -32.48
N ALA A 73 -72.18 5.09 -31.73
CA ALA A 73 -71.91 4.64 -30.37
C ALA A 73 -70.85 3.53 -30.31
N ILE A 74 -70.89 2.58 -31.27
CA ILE A 74 -69.86 1.53 -31.43
C ILE A 74 -68.49 2.18 -31.71
N ALA A 75 -68.42 3.09 -32.68
CA ALA A 75 -67.17 3.81 -32.99
C ALA A 75 -66.64 4.59 -31.77
N GLN A 76 -67.51 5.24 -31.00
CA GLN A 76 -67.12 5.96 -29.78
C GLN A 76 -66.62 5.02 -28.69
N LEU A 77 -67.25 3.86 -28.51
CA LEU A 77 -66.82 2.84 -27.56
C LEU A 77 -65.41 2.35 -27.91
N THR A 78 -65.16 2.03 -29.18
CA THR A 78 -63.85 1.58 -29.66
C THR A 78 -62.77 2.62 -29.39
N VAL A 79 -63.05 3.90 -29.64
CA VAL A 79 -62.14 5.02 -29.32
C VAL A 79 -61.87 5.12 -27.82
N ASN A 80 -62.91 5.10 -26.99
CA ASN A 80 -62.78 5.20 -25.53
C ASN A 80 -61.96 4.03 -24.95
N LEU A 81 -62.17 2.82 -25.45
CA LEU A 81 -61.41 1.63 -25.03
C LEU A 81 -59.95 1.72 -25.45
N MET A 82 -59.67 2.18 -26.66
CA MET A 82 -58.30 2.43 -27.12
C MET A 82 -57.61 3.48 -26.25
N GLU A 83 -58.29 4.60 -25.96
CA GLU A 83 -57.75 5.66 -25.11
C GLU A 83 -57.45 5.17 -23.69
N ALA A 84 -58.41 4.50 -23.05
CA ALA A 84 -58.22 3.95 -21.71
C ALA A 84 -57.05 2.95 -21.66
N THR A 85 -56.91 2.10 -22.69
CA THR A 85 -55.79 1.15 -22.80
C THR A 85 -54.46 1.88 -22.92
N LEU A 86 -54.38 2.92 -23.77
CA LEU A 86 -53.17 3.73 -23.93
C LEU A 86 -52.78 4.47 -22.64
N GLN A 87 -53.76 5.02 -21.92
CA GLN A 87 -53.53 5.68 -20.62
C GLN A 87 -53.01 4.68 -19.58
N GLN A 88 -53.56 3.46 -19.55
CA GLN A 88 -53.08 2.39 -18.67
C GLN A 88 -51.64 1.96 -19.02
N GLU A 89 -51.30 1.87 -20.30
CA GLU A 89 -49.93 1.56 -20.72
C GLU A 89 -48.94 2.66 -20.31
N LEU A 90 -49.31 3.93 -20.52
CA LEU A 90 -48.47 5.07 -20.14
C LEU A 90 -48.21 5.08 -18.63
N SER A 91 -49.26 4.99 -17.82
CA SER A 91 -49.13 4.93 -16.35
C SER A 91 -48.28 3.74 -15.90
N SER A 92 -48.45 2.57 -16.52
CA SER A 92 -47.64 1.38 -16.23
C SER A 92 -46.17 1.58 -16.58
N ARG A 93 -45.86 2.24 -17.71
CA ARG A 93 -44.49 2.58 -18.11
C ARG A 93 -43.85 3.60 -17.17
N TYR A 94 -44.58 4.63 -16.78
CA TYR A 94 -44.09 5.61 -15.82
C TYR A 94 -43.78 4.97 -14.46
N ARG A 95 -44.70 4.13 -13.95
CA ARG A 95 -44.47 3.39 -12.71
C ARG A 95 -43.27 2.45 -12.80
N TRP A 96 -43.11 1.74 -13.93
CA TRP A 96 -41.94 0.90 -14.15
C TRP A 96 -40.65 1.71 -14.17
N TRP A 97 -40.64 2.85 -14.86
CA TRP A 97 -39.50 3.75 -14.90
C TRP A 97 -39.13 4.28 -13.50
N GLU A 98 -40.11 4.68 -12.69
CA GLU A 98 -39.90 5.13 -11.32
C GLU A 98 -39.32 4.01 -10.43
N LEU A 99 -39.89 2.79 -10.51
CA LEU A 99 -39.38 1.63 -9.77
C LEU A 99 -37.95 1.26 -10.17
N VAL A 100 -37.61 1.35 -11.46
CA VAL A 100 -36.25 1.10 -11.93
C VAL A 100 -35.30 2.17 -11.39
N ASN A 101 -35.71 3.43 -11.35
CA ASN A 101 -34.89 4.52 -10.81
C ASN A 101 -34.69 4.40 -9.30
N THR A 102 -35.74 4.13 -8.52
CA THR A 102 -35.60 3.93 -7.07
C THR A 102 -34.75 2.70 -6.74
N TRP A 103 -34.89 1.63 -7.52
CA TRP A 103 -33.99 0.48 -7.40
C TRP A 103 -32.55 0.85 -7.75
N LYS A 104 -32.32 1.62 -8.82
CA LYS A 104 -30.98 2.11 -9.17
C LYS A 104 -30.35 2.95 -8.05
N THR A 105 -31.10 3.87 -7.43
CA THR A 105 -30.58 4.69 -6.33
C THR A 105 -30.18 3.84 -5.13
N LEU A 106 -31.04 2.91 -4.71
CA LEU A 106 -30.73 1.98 -3.61
C LEU A 106 -29.49 1.13 -3.91
N LYS A 107 -29.31 0.72 -5.16
CA LYS A 107 -28.14 -0.03 -5.61
C LYS A 107 -26.87 0.82 -5.58
N LYS A 108 -26.92 2.08 -6.00
CA LYS A 108 -25.79 3.02 -5.87
C LYS A 108 -25.39 3.23 -4.41
N GLU A 109 -26.37 3.49 -3.54
CA GLU A 109 -26.17 3.68 -2.10
C GLU A 109 -25.54 2.44 -1.46
N SER A 110 -26.01 1.24 -1.79
CA SER A 110 -25.45 -0.02 -1.30
C SER A 110 -23.98 -0.21 -1.69
N VAL A 111 -23.59 0.13 -2.92
CA VAL A 111 -22.19 0.06 -3.36
C VAL A 111 -21.33 1.12 -2.66
N GLN A 112 -21.84 2.34 -2.52
CA GLN A 112 -21.15 3.41 -1.78
C GLN A 112 -20.91 3.05 -0.31
N GLN A 113 -21.92 2.47 0.34
CA GLN A 113 -21.81 1.99 1.72
C GLN A 113 -20.79 0.86 1.82
N SER A 114 -20.84 -0.13 0.92
CA SER A 114 -19.90 -1.25 0.91
C SER A 114 -18.45 -0.76 0.73
N PHE A 115 -18.24 0.24 -0.13
CA PHE A 115 -16.95 0.90 -0.30
C PHE A 115 -16.50 1.64 0.96
N SER A 116 -17.41 2.38 1.60
CA SER A 116 -17.11 3.11 2.84
C SER A 116 -16.73 2.16 3.98
N GLU A 117 -17.45 1.05 4.13
CA GLU A 117 -17.15 -0.01 5.11
C GLU A 117 -15.79 -0.68 4.83
N PHE A 118 -15.49 -0.95 3.55
CA PHE A 118 -14.20 -1.48 3.14
C PHE A 118 -13.05 -0.51 3.47
N MET A 119 -13.20 0.78 3.13
CA MET A 119 -12.20 1.81 3.44
C MET A 119 -12.03 2.02 4.95
N ALA A 120 -13.09 1.87 5.74
CA ALA A 120 -13.05 1.97 7.20
C ALA A 120 -12.49 0.70 7.88
N SER A 121 -12.27 -0.38 7.13
CA SER A 121 -11.74 -1.62 7.68
C SER A 121 -10.34 -1.43 8.26
N GLU A 122 -10.05 -2.15 9.36
CA GLU A 122 -8.75 -2.10 10.01
C GLU A 122 -7.61 -2.54 9.07
N SER A 123 -7.88 -3.47 8.16
CA SER A 123 -6.92 -3.90 7.14
C SER A 123 -6.42 -2.79 6.23
N ILE A 124 -7.24 -1.76 6.01
CA ILE A 124 -6.92 -0.63 5.12
C ILE A 124 -6.43 0.57 5.94
N GLN A 125 -7.11 0.90 7.04
CA GLN A 125 -6.73 2.04 7.90
C GLN A 125 -5.42 1.80 8.66
N ALA A 126 -5.20 0.57 9.13
CA ALA A 126 -4.03 0.22 9.93
C ALA A 126 -3.51 -1.17 9.53
N PRO A 127 -2.89 -1.30 8.34
CA PRO A 127 -2.55 -2.60 7.78
C PRO A 127 -1.68 -3.44 8.73
N PRO A 128 -2.08 -4.66 9.09
CA PRO A 128 -1.39 -5.46 10.12
C PRO A 128 0.04 -5.83 9.71
N ALA A 129 0.29 -5.98 8.40
CA ALA A 129 1.63 -6.21 7.88
C ALA A 129 2.56 -5.02 8.13
N VAL A 130 2.07 -3.78 7.99
CA VAL A 130 2.83 -2.56 8.28
C VAL A 130 3.09 -2.43 9.77
N GLN A 131 2.07 -2.68 10.61
CA GLN A 131 2.26 -2.66 12.07
C GLN A 131 3.35 -3.65 12.50
N LYS A 132 3.36 -4.86 11.92
CA LYS A 132 4.37 -5.87 12.22
C LYS A 132 5.78 -5.40 11.81
N GLU A 133 5.92 -4.83 10.61
CA GLU A 133 7.21 -4.30 10.14
C GLU A 133 7.70 -3.14 11.03
N LEU A 134 6.81 -2.24 11.46
CA LEU A 134 7.15 -1.15 12.38
C LEU A 134 7.62 -1.68 13.75
N GLN A 135 6.98 -2.71 14.29
CA GLN A 135 7.41 -3.33 15.55
C GLN A 135 8.78 -4.02 15.42
N GLU A 136 9.02 -4.70 14.30
CA GLU A 136 10.30 -5.33 14.00
C GLU A 136 11.42 -4.29 13.81
N MET A 137 11.11 -3.20 13.13
CA MET A 137 11.98 -2.03 12.98
C MET A 137 12.39 -1.47 14.34
N LEU A 138 11.44 -1.18 15.23
CA LEU A 138 11.72 -0.65 16.57
C LEU A 138 12.56 -1.61 17.42
N LYS A 139 12.34 -2.93 17.30
CA LYS A 139 13.14 -3.93 18.01
C LYS A 139 14.59 -3.95 17.50
N THR A 140 14.77 -3.96 16.18
CA THR A 140 16.09 -4.04 15.55
C THR A 140 16.87 -2.75 15.74
N GLN A 141 16.22 -1.59 15.58
CA GLN A 141 16.78 -0.27 15.82
C GLN A 141 17.32 -0.14 17.25
N ARG A 142 16.55 -0.61 18.27
CA ARG A 142 17.04 -0.67 19.66
C ARG A 142 18.30 -1.53 19.80
N GLY A 143 18.33 -2.70 19.15
CA GLY A 143 19.50 -3.59 19.18
C GLY A 143 20.74 -2.96 18.53
N LEU A 144 20.58 -2.30 17.37
CA LEU A 144 21.67 -1.60 16.68
C LEU A 144 22.16 -0.38 17.49
N GLN A 145 21.23 0.38 18.07
CA GLN A 145 21.57 1.51 18.92
C GLN A 145 22.32 1.08 20.18
N GLN A 146 21.92 -0.04 20.79
CA GLN A 146 22.64 -0.60 21.94
C GLN A 146 24.07 -0.99 21.59
N LYS A 147 24.28 -1.69 20.47
CA LYS A 147 25.63 -2.01 19.96
C LYS A 147 26.46 -0.76 19.70
N ARG A 148 25.84 0.29 19.15
CA ARG A 148 26.50 1.59 18.93
C ARG A 148 26.90 2.24 20.25
N LEU A 149 26.04 2.22 21.26
CA LEU A 149 26.36 2.76 22.59
C LEU A 149 27.50 1.99 23.26
N GLU A 150 27.48 0.66 23.19
CA GLU A 150 28.55 -0.20 23.69
C GLU A 150 29.88 0.13 23.01
N HIS A 151 29.89 0.27 21.67
CA HIS A 151 31.08 0.68 20.92
C HIS A 151 31.53 2.11 21.25
N LEU A 152 30.61 3.02 21.58
CA LEU A 152 30.98 4.36 22.03
C LEU A 152 31.72 4.33 23.37
N CYS A 153 31.34 3.43 24.28
CA CYS A 153 31.99 3.30 25.58
C CYS A 153 33.43 2.75 25.50
N THR A 154 33.76 1.95 24.48
CA THR A 154 35.12 1.39 24.31
C THR A 154 36.19 2.45 24.05
N ILE A 155 35.80 3.69 23.74
CA ILE A 155 36.75 4.79 23.63
C ILE A 155 37.48 5.08 24.95
N CYS A 156 36.86 4.74 26.08
CA CYS A 156 37.49 4.87 27.39
C CYS A 156 38.68 3.92 27.56
N ASP A 157 38.67 2.77 26.88
CA ASP A 157 39.77 1.80 26.92
C ASP A 157 40.99 2.25 26.11
N LEU A 158 40.78 3.19 25.18
CA LEU A 158 41.84 3.80 24.38
C LEU A 158 42.59 4.90 25.14
N LEU A 159 42.17 5.28 26.34
CA LEU A 159 42.84 6.34 27.11
C LEU A 159 44.27 5.94 27.53
N PRO A 160 45.15 6.91 27.86
CA PRO A 160 46.49 6.63 28.36
C PRO A 160 46.51 5.59 29.49
N PRO A 161 47.46 4.63 29.48
CA PRO A 161 48.72 4.64 28.71
C PRO A 161 48.65 4.03 27.30
N ASN A 162 47.57 3.35 26.92
CA ASN A 162 47.47 2.58 25.66
C ASN A 162 47.06 3.43 24.44
N TYR A 163 47.24 4.74 24.51
CA TYR A 163 46.64 5.67 23.57
C TYR A 163 47.49 5.83 22.30
N ASN A 164 46.96 5.39 21.16
CA ASN A 164 47.62 5.43 19.85
C ASN A 164 46.66 5.92 18.75
N LYS A 165 47.15 6.75 17.83
CA LYS A 165 46.45 7.19 16.61
C LYS A 165 45.87 6.06 15.76
N ASP A 166 46.59 4.96 15.57
CA ASP A 166 46.13 3.86 14.72
C ASP A 166 44.85 3.22 15.29
N GLN A 167 44.84 2.96 16.61
CA GLN A 167 43.67 2.41 17.30
C GLN A 167 42.48 3.37 17.28
N LEU A 168 42.71 4.69 17.37
CA LEU A 168 41.65 5.69 17.26
C LEU A 168 41.03 5.73 15.85
N THR A 169 41.84 5.57 14.80
CA THR A 169 41.34 5.53 13.42
C THR A 169 40.57 4.25 13.11
N GLU A 170 41.00 3.11 13.65
CA GLU A 170 40.27 1.85 13.59
C GLU A 170 38.92 1.94 14.33
N TRP A 171 38.93 2.48 15.56
CA TRP A 171 37.72 2.71 16.35
C TRP A 171 36.71 3.60 15.61
N ARG A 172 37.16 4.68 14.96
CA ARG A 172 36.32 5.56 14.12
C ARG A 172 35.74 4.80 12.94
N SER A 173 36.54 3.97 12.28
CA SER A 173 36.12 3.19 11.12
C SER A 173 35.02 2.19 11.49
N SER A 174 35.15 1.53 12.65
CA SER A 174 34.11 0.66 13.22
C SER A 174 32.83 1.43 13.54
N LEU A 175 32.93 2.59 14.22
CA LEU A 175 31.76 3.42 14.53
C LEU A 175 31.03 3.91 13.26
N ASN A 176 31.78 4.34 12.26
CA ASN A 176 31.22 4.76 10.98
C ASN A 176 30.54 3.60 10.24
N SER A 177 31.10 2.39 10.33
CA SER A 177 30.47 1.18 9.78
C SER A 177 29.12 0.90 10.47
N LEU A 178 29.06 1.00 11.81
CA LEU A 178 27.81 0.84 12.56
C LEU A 178 26.77 1.91 12.21
N ASN A 179 27.18 3.17 12.08
CA ASN A 179 26.27 4.24 11.66
C ASN A 179 25.72 3.99 10.24
N LYS A 180 26.56 3.55 9.30
CA LYS A 180 26.15 3.18 7.94
C LYS A 180 25.19 1.99 7.92
N GLN A 181 25.41 0.98 8.77
CA GLN A 181 24.50 -0.16 8.90
C GLN A 181 23.12 0.26 9.41
N LEU A 182 23.07 1.20 10.35
CA LEU A 182 21.82 1.73 10.90
C LEU A 182 21.06 2.56 9.85
N ASP A 183 21.78 3.38 9.10
CA ASP A 183 21.23 4.17 7.98
C ASP A 183 20.70 3.28 6.85
N SER A 184 21.49 2.29 6.40
CA SER A 184 21.03 1.33 5.38
C SER A 184 19.81 0.54 5.84
N TYR A 185 19.77 0.16 7.12
CA TYR A 185 18.62 -0.55 7.68
C TYR A 185 17.35 0.32 7.68
N HIS A 186 17.44 1.59 8.04
CA HIS A 186 16.31 2.51 7.96
C HIS A 186 15.79 2.66 6.53
N MET A 187 16.69 2.79 5.55
CA MET A 187 16.31 2.84 4.13
C MET A 187 15.60 1.56 3.67
N ASP A 188 16.11 0.39 4.06
CA ASP A 188 15.50 -0.90 3.73
C ASP A 188 14.12 -1.08 4.39
N CYS A 189 13.95 -0.62 5.64
CA CYS A 189 12.64 -0.60 6.31
C CYS A 189 11.66 0.35 5.61
N MET A 190 12.09 1.56 5.24
CA MET A 190 11.27 2.51 4.50
C MET A 190 10.78 1.94 3.17
N MET A 191 11.66 1.27 2.42
CA MET A 191 11.27 0.59 1.17
C MET A 191 10.23 -0.51 1.41
N ARG A 192 10.41 -1.34 2.45
CA ARG A 192 9.45 -2.40 2.80
C ARG A 192 8.10 -1.85 3.21
N ILE A 193 8.06 -0.81 4.04
CA ILE A 193 6.82 -0.17 4.47
C ILE A 193 6.09 0.44 3.27
N ARG A 194 6.80 1.17 2.39
CA ARG A 194 6.24 1.71 1.14
C ARG A 194 5.64 0.60 0.26
N LEU A 195 6.32 -0.53 0.11
CA LEU A 195 5.83 -1.67 -0.66
C LEU A 195 4.57 -2.30 -0.06
N LEU A 196 4.51 -2.44 1.27
CA LEU A 196 3.34 -2.96 1.96
C LEU A 196 2.12 -2.04 1.76
N TYR A 197 2.36 -0.74 1.82
CA TYR A 197 1.33 0.26 1.55
C TYR A 197 0.88 0.25 0.08
N GLU A 198 1.80 0.18 -0.87
CA GLU A 198 1.48 0.02 -2.30
C GLU A 198 0.57 -1.19 -2.54
N LYS A 199 0.83 -2.32 -1.85
CA LYS A 199 -0.05 -3.49 -1.95
C LYS A 199 -1.46 -3.19 -1.46
N THR A 200 -1.63 -2.50 -0.34
CA THR A 200 -2.96 -2.08 0.12
C THR A 200 -3.63 -1.12 -0.86
N TRP A 201 -2.87 -0.32 -1.62
CA TRP A 201 -3.45 0.62 -2.59
C TRP A 201 -4.00 -0.15 -3.79
N GLN A 202 -3.25 -1.15 -4.24
CA GLN A 202 -3.71 -2.09 -5.27
C GLN A 202 -4.97 -2.84 -4.84
N GLU A 203 -5.07 -3.26 -3.58
CA GLU A 203 -6.28 -3.87 -3.03
C GLU A 203 -7.47 -2.91 -3.05
N CYS A 204 -7.25 -1.63 -2.69
CA CYS A 204 -8.29 -0.60 -2.79
C CYS A 204 -8.75 -0.39 -4.23
N LEU A 205 -7.82 -0.23 -5.16
CA LEU A 205 -8.12 -0.04 -6.59
C LEU A 205 -8.85 -1.25 -7.18
N ALA A 206 -8.45 -2.47 -6.80
CA ALA A 206 -9.13 -3.70 -7.21
C ALA A 206 -10.57 -3.76 -6.66
N PHE A 207 -10.79 -3.30 -5.43
CA PHE A 207 -12.12 -3.23 -4.85
C PHE A 207 -12.99 -2.20 -5.59
N VAL A 208 -12.43 -1.03 -5.94
CA VAL A 208 -13.10 -0.03 -6.78
C VAL A 208 -13.54 -0.62 -8.13
N GLN A 209 -12.67 -1.39 -8.79
CA GLN A 209 -13.03 -2.09 -10.02
C GLN A 209 -14.10 -3.16 -9.81
N THR A 210 -14.09 -3.83 -8.66
CA THR A 210 -15.13 -4.80 -8.28
C THR A 210 -16.48 -4.12 -8.13
N CYS A 211 -16.54 -2.95 -7.48
CA CYS A 211 -17.74 -2.13 -7.40
C CYS A 211 -18.25 -1.69 -8.79
N LYS A 212 -17.35 -1.25 -9.68
CA LYS A 212 -17.70 -0.91 -11.07
C LYS A 212 -18.33 -2.12 -11.78
N LYS A 213 -17.69 -3.28 -11.69
CA LYS A 213 -18.19 -4.52 -12.31
C LYS A 213 -19.56 -4.94 -11.76
N GLN A 214 -19.77 -4.84 -10.44
CA GLN A 214 -21.06 -5.13 -9.82
C GLN A 214 -22.20 -4.26 -10.36
N LEU A 215 -21.94 -2.97 -10.61
CA LEU A 215 -22.93 -2.06 -11.22
C LEU A 215 -23.27 -2.49 -12.66
N LEU A 216 -22.28 -2.90 -13.43
CA LEU A 216 -22.47 -3.36 -14.82
C LEU A 216 -23.19 -4.71 -14.88
N ASP A 217 -22.89 -5.63 -13.95
CA ASP A 217 -23.52 -6.95 -13.86
C ASP A 217 -25.04 -6.87 -13.62
N TRP A 218 -25.50 -5.78 -13.00
CA TRP A 218 -26.93 -5.49 -12.82
C TRP A 218 -27.67 -5.12 -14.11
N LYS A 219 -26.97 -4.93 -15.24
CA LYS A 219 -27.50 -4.65 -16.60
C LYS A 219 -28.43 -3.43 -16.71
N ALA A 220 -28.58 -2.67 -15.64
CA ALA A 220 -29.40 -1.47 -15.61
C ALA A 220 -28.56 -0.20 -15.72
N PHE A 221 -27.28 -0.26 -15.34
CA PHE A 221 -26.34 0.86 -15.39
C PHE A 221 -25.57 0.83 -16.70
N THR A 222 -25.38 2.00 -17.30
CA THR A 222 -24.44 2.16 -18.42
C THR A 222 -23.02 2.31 -17.89
N GLU A 223 -22.03 2.13 -18.77
CA GLU A 223 -20.62 2.36 -18.44
C GLU A 223 -20.39 3.77 -17.88
N GLU A 224 -20.98 4.77 -18.53
CA GLU A 224 -20.91 6.18 -18.14
C GLU A 224 -21.52 6.43 -16.75
N GLU A 225 -22.67 5.81 -16.44
CA GLU A 225 -23.30 5.92 -15.13
C GLU A 225 -22.43 5.30 -14.03
N ALA A 226 -21.81 4.15 -14.31
CA ALA A 226 -20.91 3.48 -13.36
C ALA A 226 -19.62 4.30 -13.14
N GLU A 227 -19.02 4.82 -14.22
CA GLU A 227 -17.84 5.68 -14.15
C GLU A 227 -18.11 7.00 -13.43
N SER A 228 -19.26 7.62 -13.66
CA SER A 228 -19.65 8.86 -12.97
C SER A 228 -19.77 8.70 -11.45
N LEU A 229 -20.09 7.49 -10.97
CA LEU A 229 -20.17 7.18 -9.54
C LEU A 229 -18.79 6.88 -8.95
N VAL A 230 -18.03 6.04 -9.65
CA VAL A 230 -16.74 5.51 -9.18
C VAL A 230 -15.65 6.58 -9.23
N ASN A 231 -15.57 7.33 -10.34
CA ASN A 231 -14.43 8.20 -10.58
C ASN A 231 -14.28 9.35 -9.57
N PRO A 232 -15.34 10.07 -9.18
CA PRO A 232 -15.20 11.20 -8.26
C PRO A 232 -15.08 10.73 -6.82
N ALA A 233 -16.04 9.94 -6.33
CA ALA A 233 -16.16 9.66 -4.91
C ALA A 233 -15.15 8.60 -4.42
N PHE A 234 -14.90 7.56 -5.22
CA PHE A 234 -14.12 6.42 -4.73
C PHE A 234 -12.63 6.73 -4.85
N PHE A 235 -12.18 7.29 -5.98
CA PHE A 235 -10.79 7.73 -6.10
C PHE A 235 -10.47 8.89 -5.17
N GLN A 236 -11.41 9.78 -4.86
CA GLN A 236 -11.18 10.79 -3.82
C GLN A 236 -10.92 10.12 -2.46
N GLY A 237 -11.75 9.16 -2.04
CA GLY A 237 -11.55 8.45 -0.78
C GLY A 237 -10.22 7.69 -0.71
N VAL A 238 -9.82 7.01 -1.79
CA VAL A 238 -8.51 6.33 -1.89
C VAL A 238 -7.37 7.35 -1.87
N GLY A 239 -7.49 8.44 -2.63
CA GLY A 239 -6.47 9.48 -2.70
C GLY A 239 -6.26 10.23 -1.38
N GLU A 240 -7.32 10.47 -0.61
CA GLU A 240 -7.23 11.07 0.72
C GLU A 240 -6.49 10.18 1.72
N LEU A 241 -6.74 8.87 1.68
CA LEU A 241 -6.00 7.89 2.48
C LEU A 241 -4.53 7.84 2.06
N GLN A 242 -4.27 7.71 0.75
CA GLN A 242 -2.92 7.65 0.20
C GLN A 242 -2.11 8.89 0.60
N ARG A 243 -2.65 10.09 0.39
CA ARG A 243 -1.99 11.35 0.73
C ARG A 243 -1.61 11.41 2.21
N ARG A 244 -2.53 11.02 3.11
CA ARG A 244 -2.27 11.00 4.55
C ARG A 244 -1.09 10.09 4.89
N VAL A 245 -1.07 8.89 4.34
CA VAL A 245 0.00 7.92 4.60
C VAL A 245 1.32 8.39 4.00
N GLU A 246 1.31 8.97 2.79
CA GLU A 246 2.50 9.56 2.18
C GLU A 246 3.09 10.71 3.02
N GLU A 247 2.23 11.57 3.57
CA GLU A 247 2.65 12.63 4.51
C GLU A 247 3.32 12.06 5.77
N GLU A 248 2.77 10.99 6.35
CA GLU A 248 3.38 10.31 7.50
C GLU A 248 4.72 9.63 7.16
N LEU A 249 4.81 9.00 5.99
CA LEU A 249 6.04 8.36 5.51
C LEU A 249 7.13 9.39 5.20
N GLU A 250 6.78 10.54 4.65
CA GLU A 250 7.72 11.63 4.38
C GLU A 250 8.28 12.22 5.68
N LEU A 251 7.44 12.37 6.71
CA LEU A 251 7.89 12.79 8.05
C LEU A 251 8.86 11.76 8.64
N LEU A 252 8.58 10.47 8.48
CA LEU A 252 9.46 9.41 8.96
C LEU A 252 10.81 9.42 8.21
N ASP A 253 10.80 9.53 6.89
CA ASP A 253 12.00 9.61 6.03
C ASP A 253 12.87 10.80 6.42
N SER A 254 12.25 11.98 6.53
CA SER A 254 12.91 13.22 6.97
C SER A 254 13.53 13.08 8.37
N SER A 255 12.86 12.36 9.28
CA SER A 255 13.38 12.11 10.63
C SER A 255 14.60 11.20 10.62
N PHE A 256 14.63 10.18 9.75
CA PHE A 256 15.78 9.31 9.58
C PHE A 256 16.96 10.04 8.95
N GLU A 257 16.73 10.86 7.93
CA GLU A 257 17.79 11.67 7.32
C GLU A 257 18.39 12.66 8.32
N ALA A 258 17.55 13.34 9.12
CA ALA A 258 18.01 14.25 10.17
C ALA A 258 18.83 13.51 11.24
N LEU A 259 18.39 12.32 11.65
CA LEU A 259 19.10 11.48 12.61
C LEU A 259 20.46 11.01 12.07
N ALA A 260 20.54 10.62 10.79
CA ALA A 260 21.78 10.21 10.14
C ALA A 260 22.78 11.37 10.11
N LYS A 261 22.36 12.57 9.68
CA LYS A 261 23.17 13.79 9.69
C LYS A 261 23.66 14.16 11.08
N GLN A 262 22.77 14.12 12.07
CA GLN A 262 23.13 14.40 13.46
C GLN A 262 24.15 13.39 13.98
N THR A 263 23.96 12.11 13.68
CA THR A 263 24.85 11.02 14.10
C THR A 263 26.24 11.14 13.51
N GLU A 264 26.33 11.51 12.23
CA GLU A 264 27.61 11.77 11.54
C GLU A 264 28.33 12.99 12.14
N TRP A 265 27.60 14.07 12.38
CA TRP A 265 28.17 15.27 13.00
C TRP A 265 28.71 14.99 14.41
N GLN A 266 27.96 14.25 15.22
CA GLN A 266 28.37 13.84 16.56
C GLN A 266 29.61 12.94 16.53
N SER A 267 29.65 11.94 15.64
CA SER A 267 30.81 11.04 15.54
C SER A 267 32.06 11.78 15.07
N LEU A 268 31.92 12.74 14.15
CA LEU A 268 33.03 13.58 13.67
C LEU A 268 33.59 14.46 14.78
N ASN A 269 32.75 15.14 15.55
CA ASN A 269 33.20 15.99 16.65
C ASN A 269 33.87 15.21 17.76
N LEU A 270 33.29 14.05 18.12
CA LEU A 270 33.87 13.16 19.12
C LEU A 270 35.26 12.70 18.67
N PHE A 271 35.38 12.26 17.41
CA PHE A 271 36.66 11.87 16.85
C PHE A 271 37.68 13.01 16.87
N ARG A 272 37.29 14.24 16.49
CA ARG A 272 38.20 15.41 16.53
C ARG A 272 38.74 15.66 17.93
N TYR A 273 37.87 15.60 18.95
CA TYR A 273 38.27 15.77 20.34
C TYR A 273 39.34 14.74 20.76
N PHE A 274 39.08 13.45 20.51
CA PHE A 274 40.04 12.41 20.85
C PHE A 274 41.30 12.46 19.97
N GLN A 275 41.20 12.94 18.73
CA GLN A 275 42.38 13.10 17.87
C GLN A 275 43.34 14.17 18.43
N GLU A 276 42.81 15.28 18.93
CA GLU A 276 43.60 16.33 19.59
C GLU A 276 44.25 15.81 20.88
N ALA A 277 43.51 15.03 21.67
CA ALA A 277 44.04 14.42 22.88
C ALA A 277 45.13 13.38 22.58
N VAL A 278 45.00 12.54 21.53
CA VAL A 278 46.07 11.63 21.08
C VAL A 278 47.32 12.40 20.74
N TRP A 279 47.17 13.47 19.95
CA TRP A 279 48.31 14.27 19.51
C TRP A 279 49.09 14.88 20.69
N LEU A 280 48.37 15.41 21.69
CA LEU A 280 49.00 15.92 22.92
C LEU A 280 49.72 14.83 23.71
N TRP A 281 49.11 13.65 23.83
CA TRP A 281 49.71 12.51 24.54
C TRP A 281 50.97 12.00 23.86
N GLU A 282 50.94 11.79 22.53
CA GLU A 282 52.10 11.35 21.75
C GLU A 282 53.25 12.36 21.83
N ALA A 283 52.94 13.67 21.78
CA ALA A 283 53.93 14.72 21.95
C ALA A 283 54.56 14.69 23.36
N HIS A 284 53.75 14.49 24.40
CA HIS A 284 54.22 14.37 25.78
C HIS A 284 55.07 13.11 25.99
N GLN A 285 54.65 11.96 25.47
CA GLN A 285 55.41 10.71 25.51
C GLN A 285 56.77 10.86 24.83
N SER A 286 56.82 11.46 23.64
CA SER A 286 58.07 11.74 22.94
C SER A 286 59.02 12.63 23.77
N MET A 287 58.49 13.69 24.38
CA MET A 287 59.27 14.57 25.26
C MET A 287 59.80 13.82 26.50
N LEU A 288 58.97 12.99 27.13
CA LEU A 288 59.37 12.17 28.28
C LEU A 288 60.47 11.18 27.89
N SER A 289 60.36 10.50 26.75
CA SER A 289 61.40 9.58 26.28
C SER A 289 62.74 10.30 26.06
N VAL A 290 62.73 11.51 25.50
CA VAL A 290 63.96 12.32 25.35
C VAL A 290 64.57 12.68 26.71
N GLN A 291 63.74 13.09 27.67
CA GLN A 291 64.19 13.41 29.03
C GLN A 291 64.73 12.18 29.78
N GLU A 292 64.10 11.01 29.59
CA GLU A 292 64.51 9.74 30.18
C GLU A 292 65.88 9.31 29.66
N VAL A 293 66.12 9.38 28.35
CA VAL A 293 67.43 9.08 27.74
C VAL A 293 68.52 10.04 28.26
N GLU A 294 68.21 11.32 28.36
CA GLU A 294 69.15 12.32 28.90
C GLU A 294 69.46 12.09 30.38
N LEU A 295 68.45 11.73 31.19
CA LEU A 295 68.64 11.35 32.58
C LEU A 295 69.47 10.07 32.71
N GLU A 296 69.21 9.06 31.89
CA GLU A 296 69.95 7.81 31.87
C GLU A 296 71.42 8.06 31.51
N LYS A 297 71.69 8.91 30.52
CA LYS A 297 73.04 9.35 30.18
C LYS A 297 73.74 10.02 31.36
N ARG A 298 73.08 10.96 32.05
CA ARG A 298 73.66 11.62 33.24
C ARG A 298 73.92 10.65 34.39
N MET A 299 73.00 9.71 34.62
CA MET A 299 73.19 8.67 35.63
C MET A 299 74.39 7.78 35.30
N GLU A 300 74.55 7.42 34.04
CA GLU A 300 75.68 6.61 33.57
C GLU A 300 77.01 7.37 33.66
N GLU A 301 77.03 8.65 33.28
CA GLU A 301 78.18 9.54 33.50
C GLU A 301 78.55 9.67 34.99
N HIS A 302 77.56 9.72 35.88
CA HIS A 302 77.78 9.72 37.33
C HIS A 302 78.31 8.38 37.83
N ARG A 303 77.78 7.25 37.35
CA ARG A 303 78.29 5.91 37.69
C ARG A 303 79.74 5.73 37.24
N GLN A 304 80.06 6.17 36.03
CA GLN A 304 81.42 6.12 35.49
C GLN A 304 82.39 6.97 36.31
N ARG A 305 82.00 8.20 36.67
CA ARG A 305 82.80 9.06 37.56
C ARG A 305 83.04 8.43 38.92
N ASN A 306 82.01 7.94 39.59
CA ASN A 306 82.15 7.25 40.88
C ASN A 306 83.04 5.99 40.77
N SER A 307 82.93 5.24 39.67
CA SER A 307 83.77 4.07 39.41
C SER A 307 85.25 4.45 39.28
N LEU A 308 85.55 5.50 38.49
CA LEU A 308 86.90 6.05 38.31
C LEU A 308 87.46 6.60 39.63
N GLU A 309 86.67 7.37 40.39
CA GLU A 309 87.07 7.89 41.69
C GLU A 309 87.36 6.77 42.68
N ASN A 310 86.50 5.75 42.77
CA ASN A 310 86.75 4.56 43.60
C ASN A 310 88.00 3.79 43.16
N GLN A 311 88.30 3.72 41.86
CA GLN A 311 89.48 3.05 41.31
C GLN A 311 90.78 3.83 41.62
N VAL A 312 90.72 5.16 41.57
CA VAL A 312 91.81 6.06 42.00
C VAL A 312 92.03 5.99 43.51
N LEU A 313 90.95 5.94 44.31
CA LEU A 313 91.00 5.78 45.76
C LEU A 313 91.63 4.43 46.14
N TRP A 314 91.19 3.33 45.49
CA TRP A 314 91.82 2.01 45.61
C TRP A 314 93.32 1.99 45.24
N SER A 315 93.73 2.80 44.26
CA SER A 315 95.12 2.90 43.81
C SER A 315 96.00 3.74 44.76
N LEU A 316 95.42 4.72 45.45
CA LEU A 316 96.09 5.53 46.47
C LEU A 316 96.20 4.81 47.83
N GLU A 317 95.21 3.98 48.17
CA GLU A 317 95.18 3.20 49.41
C GLU A 317 96.03 1.91 49.36
N ASN A 318 96.54 1.53 48.18
CA ASN A 318 97.44 0.38 48.00
C ASN A 318 98.64 0.68 47.07
N PRO A 319 99.73 1.27 47.58
CA PRO A 319 100.96 1.48 46.80
C PRO A 319 101.85 0.23 46.65
N ARG A 320 101.50 -0.91 47.26
CA ARG A 320 102.32 -2.14 47.21
C ARG A 320 101.57 -3.31 46.59
N ARG A 321 101.38 -3.25 45.27
CA ARG A 321 101.23 -4.45 44.43
C ARG A 321 101.67 -4.23 42.97
N ASN A 322 102.59 -3.30 42.74
CA ASN A 322 103.39 -3.26 41.52
C ASN A 322 104.82 -3.62 41.89
N GLU A 323 105.10 -4.91 41.98
CA GLU A 323 106.40 -5.51 41.65
C GLU A 323 106.29 -7.04 41.72
N GLY A 324 106.47 -7.69 40.56
CA GLY A 324 106.87 -9.09 40.44
C GLY A 324 105.77 -10.14 40.52
N TRP A 325 105.22 -10.55 39.37
CA TRP A 325 105.14 -11.98 39.01
C TRP A 325 105.21 -12.12 37.50
N THR A 326 106.40 -12.51 37.03
CA THR A 326 106.68 -12.92 35.67
C THR A 326 106.43 -14.44 35.59
N ILE A 327 105.54 -14.82 34.65
CA ILE A 327 105.44 -16.13 33.96
C ILE A 327 104.78 -17.30 34.71
N LEU A 328 103.59 -17.69 34.23
CA LEU A 328 103.44 -18.99 33.54
C LEU A 328 102.52 -18.84 32.33
N ARG A 329 103.15 -18.94 31.16
CA ARG A 329 102.57 -18.90 29.83
C ARG A 329 101.99 -20.29 29.52
N VAL A 330 100.67 -20.39 29.34
CA VAL A 330 100.01 -21.54 28.70
C VAL A 330 99.57 -21.08 27.30
N PRO A 331 99.91 -21.80 26.22
CA PRO A 331 99.78 -21.26 24.87
C PRO A 331 98.35 -21.37 24.34
N ALA A 332 97.91 -20.30 23.67
CA ALA A 332 96.76 -20.30 22.79
C ALA A 332 97.13 -20.92 21.43
N VAL A 333 96.22 -21.71 20.85
CA VAL A 333 96.17 -21.98 19.42
C VAL A 333 94.89 -21.36 18.86
N PRO A 334 94.92 -20.69 17.68
CA PRO A 334 93.92 -19.72 17.25
C PRO A 334 93.03 -20.20 16.08
N GLY A 335 91.87 -19.57 15.92
CA GLY A 335 91.03 -19.63 14.70
C GLY A 335 89.67 -18.98 14.98
N GLN A 336 89.51 -17.69 14.65
CA GLN A 336 88.80 -17.19 13.45
C GLN A 336 87.31 -17.60 13.44
N LEU A 337 86.42 -16.67 13.82
CA LEU A 337 85.70 -15.71 12.94
C LEU A 337 84.50 -16.34 12.21
N SER A 338 83.41 -15.57 12.27
CA SER A 338 82.24 -15.53 11.37
C SER A 338 81.07 -16.49 11.64
N GLU A 339 79.92 -15.85 11.88
CA GLU A 339 78.61 -16.09 11.24
C GLU A 339 77.94 -17.47 11.41
N LEU A 340 76.74 -17.48 12.01
CA LEU A 340 75.49 -17.68 11.26
C LEU A 340 74.25 -17.79 12.17
N ASN A 341 73.23 -17.09 11.71
CA ASN A 341 71.80 -17.26 11.93
C ASN A 341 71.27 -18.70 12.14
N HIS A 342 70.07 -18.72 12.74
CA HIS A 342 68.98 -19.70 12.65
C HIS A 342 68.89 -20.85 13.67
N HIS A 343 67.81 -20.82 14.47
CA HIS A 343 66.79 -21.87 14.71
C HIS A 343 65.82 -21.28 15.76
N SER A 344 64.61 -20.80 15.48
CA SER A 344 63.39 -21.42 14.92
C SER A 344 63.09 -22.87 15.31
N ASP A 345 61.90 -23.01 15.89
CA ASP A 345 60.92 -24.09 15.73
C ASP A 345 61.07 -25.37 16.56
N ALA A 346 60.39 -25.38 17.71
CA ALA A 346 59.75 -26.58 18.23
C ALA A 346 58.28 -26.61 17.78
N LYS A 347 58.02 -27.32 16.68
CA LYS A 347 56.69 -27.81 16.28
C LYS A 347 56.14 -28.74 17.37
N ASN A 348 54.90 -28.52 17.78
CA ASN A 348 54.10 -29.57 18.38
C ASN A 348 52.81 -29.74 17.56
N GLN A 349 52.71 -30.86 16.85
CA GLN A 349 51.60 -31.22 15.99
C GLN A 349 50.85 -32.40 16.60
N LYS A 350 49.53 -32.21 16.73
CA LYS A 350 48.44 -33.19 16.55
C LYS A 350 48.55 -34.54 17.28
N ASN A 351 47.59 -34.73 18.19
CA ASN A 351 46.84 -35.98 18.27
C ASN A 351 45.34 -35.67 18.41
N GLN A 352 44.55 -36.12 17.43
CA GLN A 352 43.14 -36.49 17.60
C GLN A 352 43.11 -37.99 17.91
N PRO A 353 42.10 -38.48 18.66
CA PRO A 353 40.93 -39.02 17.98
C PRO A 353 39.58 -38.79 18.68
N ASN A 354 38.61 -38.33 17.88
CA ASN A 354 37.36 -39.02 17.53
C ASN A 354 36.22 -39.26 18.58
N LYS A 355 35.01 -38.98 18.08
CA LYS A 355 33.67 -39.56 18.35
C LYS A 355 32.75 -38.95 19.41
N ASN A 356 31.62 -38.44 18.88
CA ASN A 356 30.21 -38.70 19.22
C ASN A 356 29.71 -38.43 20.65
N THR A 357 28.59 -37.70 20.75
CA THR A 357 27.24 -38.12 21.25
C THR A 357 26.40 -36.84 21.39
N ILE A 358 25.47 -36.51 20.48
CA ILE A 358 24.00 -36.74 20.52
C ILE A 358 23.31 -36.35 21.85
N ASN A 359 22.45 -35.31 21.79
CA ASN A 359 21.10 -35.13 22.40
C ASN A 359 20.84 -33.61 22.52
N LYS A 360 19.94 -32.95 21.76
CA LYS A 360 18.46 -32.99 21.77
C LYS A 360 17.91 -33.03 23.21
N ILE A 361 17.29 -31.95 23.68
CA ILE A 361 15.88 -31.54 23.44
C ILE A 361 15.81 -30.01 23.54
#